data_AF-A0A2I1NAV9-F1
#
_entry.id   AF-A0A2I1NAV9-F1
#
_cell.length_a   1.000
_cell.length_b   1.000
_cell.length_c   1.000
_cell.angle_alpha   90.00
_cell.angle_beta   90.00
_cell.angle_gamma   90.00
#
_symmetry.space_group_name_H-M   'P 1'
#
loop_
_entity.id
_entity.type
_entity.pdbx_description
1 polymer ?
#
loop_
_entity_poly.entity_id
_entity_poly.type
_entity_poly.pdbx_seq_one_letter_code
_entity_poly.pdbx_strand_id
1 'polypeptide(L)'
;MERRNFLKTTGLVFLAGSIGFSPNLFAKMDMSEIDFREVKPGEAIILQDGDGKEFCIVCGMSLIKFYKTSHASDYDVNGKDEIHQYCSIHCMFEEAMSEKVEIKNPKVVDAKTLKFIDSKNAFYVYGSNKPATMATVSSYAFENEDDAKEFKNNFGGEILSFGEISKKVEESLADDIALIDKRQKMAALKGEEIYKASCADIKEKFNTSGRAKAYLIKNKPCGDLNPKELSQVAHYLKRR
;
A
#
# COMPACT_ATOMS: atom_id res chain seq x y z
N MET A 1 -93.02 -12.09 -2.70
CA MET A 1 -92.41 -11.45 -1.51
C MET A 1 -91.18 -10.71 -1.99
N GLU A 2 -91.33 -9.52 -2.55
CA GLU A 2 -91.35 -8.23 -1.84
C GLU A 2 -90.11 -7.95 -0.96
N ARG A 3 -89.32 -6.98 -1.46
CA ARG A 3 -88.80 -5.79 -0.76
C ARG A 3 -87.51 -5.86 0.08
N ARG A 4 -86.47 -5.18 -0.45
CA ARG A 4 -85.80 -3.93 0.03
C ARG A 4 -84.27 -4.03 -0.18
N ASN A 5 -83.69 -3.33 -1.16
CA ASN A 5 -83.35 -1.90 -1.26
C ASN A 5 -81.98 -1.51 -0.68
N PHE A 6 -81.25 -0.77 -1.53
CA PHE A 6 -80.43 0.43 -1.23
C PHE A 6 -78.90 0.32 -1.09
N LEU A 7 -78.24 0.74 -2.18
CA LEU A 7 -77.05 1.60 -2.31
C LEU A 7 -76.35 2.09 -1.02
N LYS A 8 -75.00 2.01 -0.99
CA LYS A 8 -74.08 3.18 -1.10
C LYS A 8 -72.59 2.81 -0.87
N THR A 9 -71.76 3.16 -1.86
CA THR A 9 -70.41 3.77 -1.78
C THR A 9 -69.55 3.59 -0.52
N THR A 10 -68.31 3.10 -0.71
CA THR A 10 -67.08 3.88 -0.40
C THR A 10 -65.87 3.23 -1.08
N GLY A 11 -65.09 4.05 -1.79
CA GLY A 11 -63.95 3.61 -2.61
C GLY A 11 -62.70 3.35 -1.78
N LEU A 12 -61.87 2.42 -2.27
CA LEU A 12 -60.46 2.31 -1.92
C LEU A 12 -59.65 2.44 -3.20
N VAL A 13 -58.87 3.51 -3.29
CA VAL A 13 -57.87 3.74 -4.32
C VAL A 13 -56.68 2.83 -4.02
N PHE A 14 -56.47 1.81 -4.84
CA PHE A 14 -55.19 1.09 -4.89
C PHE A 14 -54.32 1.69 -5.99
N LEU A 15 -53.31 2.46 -5.57
CA LEU A 15 -52.23 2.93 -6.44
C LEU A 15 -51.38 1.73 -6.87
N ALA A 16 -51.49 1.37 -8.15
CA ALA A 16 -50.58 0.44 -8.81
C ALA A 16 -49.22 1.13 -9.01
N GLY A 17 -48.28 0.87 -8.10
CA GLY A 17 -46.87 1.27 -8.26
C GLY A 17 -46.14 0.28 -9.15
N SER A 18 -45.98 0.61 -10.43
CA SER A 18 -45.07 -0.07 -11.35
C SER A 18 -43.62 0.14 -10.88
N ILE A 19 -42.99 -0.90 -10.33
CA ILE A 19 -41.56 -0.91 -10.04
C ILE A 19 -40.85 -1.03 -11.40
N GLY A 20 -40.57 0.12 -12.01
CA GLY A 20 -39.66 0.21 -13.15
C GLY A 20 -38.26 -0.21 -12.70
N PHE A 21 -37.80 -1.35 -13.18
CA PHE A 21 -36.41 -1.77 -13.06
C PHE A 21 -35.57 -0.82 -13.92
N SER A 22 -35.12 0.29 -13.33
CA SER A 22 -34.22 1.24 -13.97
C SER A 22 -32.85 0.56 -14.12
N PRO A 23 -32.32 0.31 -15.33
CA PRO A 23 -31.04 -0.38 -15.52
C PRO A 23 -29.83 0.48 -15.14
N ASN A 24 -30.05 1.66 -14.53
CA ASN A 24 -29.03 2.62 -14.16
C ASN A 24 -28.53 2.50 -12.71
N LEU A 25 -28.87 1.43 -11.98
CA LEU A 25 -28.37 1.25 -10.61
C LEU A 25 -26.90 0.77 -10.54
N PHE A 26 -26.27 0.45 -11.68
CA PHE A 26 -24.86 0.08 -11.76
C PHE A 26 -23.96 1.13 -12.42
N ALA A 27 -24.48 2.32 -12.74
CA ALA A 27 -23.70 3.39 -13.34
C ALA A 27 -23.44 4.50 -12.33
N LYS A 28 -22.29 4.40 -11.64
CA LYS A 28 -21.41 5.47 -11.09
C LYS A 28 -20.70 4.98 -9.82
N MET A 29 -19.76 4.04 -9.97
CA MET A 29 -18.56 4.12 -9.14
C MET A 29 -17.72 5.25 -9.73
N ASP A 30 -17.65 6.34 -8.99
CA ASP A 30 -16.76 7.44 -9.28
C ASP A 30 -15.31 6.92 -9.27
N MET A 31 -14.70 6.79 -10.45
CA MET A 31 -13.31 6.33 -10.60
C MET A 31 -12.29 7.38 -10.11
N SER A 32 -12.73 8.51 -9.54
CA SER A 32 -11.86 9.54 -8.97
C SER A 32 -11.30 9.21 -7.57
N GLU A 33 -11.69 8.11 -6.92
CA GLU A 33 -11.27 7.79 -5.54
C GLU A 33 -10.25 6.65 -5.38
N ILE A 34 -9.76 6.03 -6.45
CA ILE A 34 -8.76 4.95 -6.33
C ILE A 34 -7.35 5.55 -6.40
N ASP A 35 -6.57 5.39 -5.32
CA ASP A 35 -5.16 5.79 -5.27
C ASP A 35 -4.41 5.19 -6.47
N PHE A 36 -3.75 6.04 -7.26
CA PHE A 36 -3.06 5.60 -8.48
C PHE A 36 -2.08 4.44 -8.23
N ARG A 37 -1.51 4.35 -7.02
CA ARG A 37 -0.51 3.34 -6.63
C ARG A 37 -1.11 1.97 -6.32
N GLU A 38 -2.40 1.93 -6.04
CA GLU A 38 -3.13 0.74 -5.59
C GLU A 38 -3.55 -0.11 -6.79
N VAL A 39 -3.60 -1.43 -6.56
CA VAL A 39 -4.12 -2.43 -7.48
C VAL A 39 -5.07 -3.36 -6.74
N LYS A 40 -5.86 -4.16 -7.48
CA LYS A 40 -6.69 -5.18 -6.83
C LYS A 40 -5.79 -6.30 -6.28
N PRO A 41 -6.19 -7.01 -5.20
CA PRO A 41 -5.39 -8.08 -4.62
C PRO A 41 -4.93 -9.15 -5.62
N GLY A 42 -5.76 -9.51 -6.60
CA GLY A 42 -5.42 -10.52 -7.62
C GLY A 42 -4.48 -10.04 -8.73
N GLU A 43 -4.18 -8.73 -8.79
CA GLU A 43 -3.26 -8.13 -9.77
C GLU A 43 -1.85 -7.98 -9.19
N ALA A 44 -1.71 -8.02 -7.85
CA ALA A 44 -0.44 -7.88 -7.16
C ALA A 44 0.34 -9.20 -7.15
N ILE A 45 1.60 -9.16 -7.56
CA ILE A 45 2.56 -10.24 -7.38
C ILE A 45 3.32 -9.99 -6.08
N ILE A 46 3.18 -10.90 -5.12
CA ILE A 46 3.93 -10.85 -3.87
C ILE A 46 5.11 -11.81 -3.98
N LEU A 47 6.33 -11.26 -4.01
CA LEU A 47 7.58 -12.01 -4.10
C LEU A 47 8.13 -12.42 -2.72
N GLN A 48 7.71 -11.72 -1.67
CA GLN A 48 8.09 -12.01 -0.30
C GLN A 48 7.28 -13.19 0.26
N ASP A 49 7.87 -13.94 1.19
CA ASP A 49 7.21 -15.04 1.91
C ASP A 49 6.94 -14.71 3.39
N GLY A 50 6.23 -15.61 4.08
CA GLY A 50 5.95 -15.54 5.51
C GLY A 50 4.65 -14.82 5.90
N ASP A 51 4.38 -14.76 7.20
CA ASP A 51 3.10 -14.28 7.77
C ASP A 51 2.81 -12.80 7.47
N GLY A 52 3.86 -12.01 7.25
CA GLY A 52 3.78 -10.59 6.92
C GLY A 52 3.95 -10.27 5.43
N LYS A 53 3.89 -11.27 4.54
CA LYS A 53 4.28 -11.12 3.12
C LYS A 53 3.57 -10.02 2.35
N GLU A 54 2.36 -9.64 2.75
CA GLU A 54 1.59 -8.57 2.10
C GLU A 54 2.00 -7.16 2.55
N PHE A 55 3.00 -7.04 3.44
CA PHE A 55 3.46 -5.78 3.99
C PHE A 55 4.95 -5.57 3.72
N CYS A 56 5.30 -4.33 3.40
CA CYS A 56 6.69 -3.89 3.24
C CYS A 56 7.48 -4.20 4.52
N ILE A 57 8.60 -4.92 4.39
CA ILE A 57 9.43 -5.35 5.52
C ILE A 57 10.02 -4.19 6.33
N VAL A 58 10.14 -3.01 5.72
CA VAL A 58 10.69 -1.80 6.36
C VAL A 58 9.60 -1.02 7.09
N CYS A 59 8.60 -0.51 6.37
CA CYS A 59 7.63 0.43 6.94
C CYS A 59 6.33 -0.24 7.42
N GLY A 60 6.02 -1.47 6.98
CA GLY A 60 4.78 -2.18 7.31
C GLY A 60 3.54 -1.72 6.52
N MET A 61 3.71 -0.90 5.48
CA MET A 61 2.65 -0.51 4.56
C MET A 61 2.27 -1.67 3.63
N SER A 62 1.00 -1.72 3.20
CA SER A 62 0.49 -2.78 2.32
C SER A 62 1.15 -2.73 0.94
N LEU A 63 1.68 -3.85 0.47
CA LEU A 63 2.28 -3.96 -0.86
C LEU A 63 1.24 -3.85 -1.98
N ILE A 64 -0.02 -4.23 -1.72
CA ILE A 64 -1.14 -4.10 -2.68
C ILE A 64 -1.52 -2.63 -2.86
N LYS A 65 -1.56 -1.86 -1.77
CA LYS A 65 -1.91 -0.43 -1.82
C LYS A 65 -0.85 0.44 -2.50
N PHE A 66 0.41 0.02 -2.44
CA PHE A 66 1.55 0.77 -2.99
C PHE A 66 2.26 -0.02 -4.10
N TYR A 67 1.51 -0.84 -4.83
CA TYR A 67 2.05 -1.84 -5.73
C TYR A 67 2.78 -1.22 -6.92
N LYS A 68 2.25 -0.15 -7.53
CA LYS A 68 2.90 0.49 -8.70
C LYS A 68 4.18 1.24 -8.39
N THR A 69 4.53 1.40 -7.11
CA THR A 69 5.82 1.91 -6.67
C THR A 69 6.72 0.82 -6.09
N SER A 70 6.25 -0.44 -6.06
CA SER A 70 6.89 -1.54 -5.36
C SER A 70 8.22 -1.95 -6.00
N HIS A 71 9.18 -2.28 -5.14
CA HIS A 71 10.49 -2.79 -5.50
C HIS A 71 10.76 -4.10 -4.75
N ALA A 72 11.75 -4.87 -5.19
CA ALA A 72 12.23 -6.03 -4.46
C ALA A 72 13.74 -6.20 -4.64
N SER A 73 14.39 -6.89 -3.70
CA SER A 73 15.81 -7.22 -3.76
C SER A 73 16.07 -8.55 -3.05
N ASP A 74 17.09 -9.27 -3.52
CA ASP A 74 17.54 -10.51 -2.90
C ASP A 74 18.34 -10.19 -1.63
N TYR A 75 18.10 -10.96 -0.56
CA TYR A 75 18.72 -10.82 0.75
C TYR A 75 19.22 -12.17 1.25
N ASP A 76 20.41 -12.17 1.86
CA ASP A 76 20.91 -13.32 2.64
C ASP A 76 20.50 -13.10 4.10
N VAL A 77 19.67 -14.01 4.61
CA VAL A 77 19.26 -14.03 6.01
C VAL A 77 19.82 -15.29 6.65
N ASN A 78 21.02 -15.17 7.23
CA ASN A 78 21.74 -16.27 7.89
C ASN A 78 22.04 -17.46 6.95
N GLY A 79 22.51 -17.17 5.74
CA GLY A 79 22.86 -18.19 4.73
C GLY A 79 21.66 -18.76 3.97
N LYS A 80 20.48 -18.12 4.09
CA LYS A 80 19.28 -18.45 3.34
C LYS A 80 18.92 -17.28 2.43
N ASP A 81 18.76 -17.57 1.15
CA ASP A 81 18.27 -16.60 0.17
C ASP A 81 16.77 -16.30 0.41
N GLU A 82 16.46 -15.03 0.59
CA GLU A 82 15.11 -14.50 0.69
C GLU A 82 14.92 -13.32 -0.28
N ILE A 83 13.68 -13.05 -0.66
CA ILE A 83 13.33 -11.83 -1.42
C ILE A 83 12.59 -10.89 -0.48
N HIS A 84 13.15 -9.71 -0.28
CA HIS A 84 12.47 -8.63 0.43
C HIS A 84 11.71 -7.77 -0.58
N GLN A 85 10.42 -7.53 -0.32
CA GLN A 85 9.59 -6.65 -1.14
C GLN A 85 9.25 -5.37 -0.39
N TYR A 86 9.34 -4.26 -1.11
CA TYR A 86 9.23 -2.91 -0.59
C TYR A 86 8.07 -2.19 -1.25
N CYS A 87 7.44 -1.27 -0.53
CA CYS A 87 6.41 -0.40 -1.12
C CYS A 87 7.00 0.68 -2.05
N SER A 88 8.30 0.96 -1.96
CA SER A 88 9.00 1.99 -2.75
C SER A 88 10.49 1.74 -2.85
N ILE A 89 11.14 2.42 -3.81
CA ILE A 89 12.61 2.47 -3.93
C ILE A 89 13.24 3.03 -2.65
N HIS A 90 12.60 4.02 -2.01
CA HIS A 90 13.06 4.58 -0.74
C HIS A 90 13.24 3.48 0.33
N CYS A 91 12.25 2.61 0.52
CA CYS A 91 12.37 1.55 1.53
C CYS A 91 13.45 0.51 1.18
N MET A 92 13.68 0.23 -0.10
CA MET A 92 14.78 -0.65 -0.53
C MET A 92 16.14 -0.04 -0.14
N PHE A 93 16.33 1.26 -0.38
CA PHE A 93 17.54 1.99 0.00
C PHE A 93 17.67 2.20 1.52
N GLU A 94 16.57 2.43 2.23
CA GLU A 94 16.54 2.54 3.69
C GLU A 94 17.04 1.24 4.33
N GLU A 95 16.56 0.07 3.88
CA GLU A 95 17.04 -1.21 4.42
C GLU A 95 18.53 -1.40 4.12
N ALA A 96 18.94 -1.21 2.86
CA ALA A 96 20.35 -1.35 2.46
C ALA A 96 21.28 -0.46 3.30
N MET A 97 20.90 0.80 3.53
CA MET A 97 21.63 1.73 4.39
C MET A 97 21.66 1.27 5.84
N SER A 98 20.51 0.88 6.41
CA SER A 98 20.39 0.52 7.83
C SER A 98 21.11 -0.78 8.18
N GLU A 99 21.06 -1.77 7.30
CA GLU A 99 21.67 -3.09 7.49
C GLU A 99 23.11 -3.12 6.93
N LYS A 100 23.55 -2.05 6.26
CA LYS A 100 24.88 -1.89 5.64
C LYS A 100 25.17 -3.00 4.62
N VAL A 101 24.20 -3.27 3.76
CA VAL A 101 24.27 -4.28 2.71
C VAL A 101 24.10 -3.67 1.33
N GLU A 102 24.60 -4.38 0.32
CA GLU A 102 24.37 -4.00 -1.08
C GLU A 102 23.00 -4.49 -1.57
N ILE A 103 22.39 -3.70 -2.45
CA ILE A 103 21.16 -4.07 -3.14
C ILE A 103 21.50 -5.09 -4.23
N LYS A 104 21.03 -6.33 -4.07
CA LYS A 104 21.27 -7.43 -5.01
C LYS A 104 20.04 -7.71 -5.87
N ASN A 105 20.27 -7.91 -7.17
CA ASN A 105 19.24 -8.20 -8.18
C ASN A 105 17.96 -7.37 -8.02
N PRO A 106 18.06 -6.03 -7.99
CA PRO A 106 16.90 -5.18 -7.74
C PRO A 106 15.84 -5.36 -8.83
N LYS A 107 14.60 -5.51 -8.41
CA LYS A 107 13.42 -5.58 -9.27
C LYS A 107 12.47 -4.43 -8.94
N VAL A 108 11.69 -4.01 -9.94
CA VAL A 108 10.67 -2.98 -9.79
C VAL A 108 9.40 -3.41 -10.52
N VAL A 109 8.24 -3.00 -10.02
CA VAL A 109 6.98 -3.15 -10.73
C VAL A 109 6.90 -2.16 -11.88
N ASP A 110 6.73 -2.66 -13.10
CA ASP A 110 6.35 -1.86 -14.26
C ASP A 110 4.93 -1.29 -14.04
N ALA A 111 4.80 0.02 -14.00
CA ALA A 111 3.56 0.68 -13.58
C ALA A 111 2.39 0.51 -14.56
N LYS A 112 2.65 0.04 -15.79
CA LYS A 112 1.64 -0.19 -16.84
C LYS A 112 1.15 -1.63 -16.86
N THR A 113 2.06 -2.59 -16.88
CA THR A 113 1.80 -4.03 -17.01
C THR A 113 1.70 -4.77 -15.68
N LEU A 114 2.11 -4.14 -14.57
CA LEU A 114 2.07 -4.68 -13.21
C LEU A 114 3.02 -5.87 -12.95
N LYS A 115 3.94 -6.14 -13.88
CA LYS A 115 4.95 -7.19 -13.74
C LYS A 115 6.23 -6.66 -13.10
N PHE A 116 6.97 -7.54 -12.42
CA PHE A 116 8.32 -7.23 -11.99
C PHE A 116 9.31 -7.30 -13.16
N ILE A 117 10.14 -6.28 -13.27
CA ILE A 117 11.23 -6.14 -14.25
C ILE A 117 12.57 -5.88 -13.52
N ASP A 118 13.69 -6.03 -14.21
CA ASP A 118 15.00 -5.65 -13.68
C ASP A 118 15.07 -4.13 -13.52
N SER A 119 15.25 -3.66 -12.29
CA SER A 119 15.33 -2.23 -11.97
C SER A 119 16.46 -1.53 -12.72
N LYS A 120 17.57 -2.23 -12.98
CA LYS A 120 18.75 -1.63 -13.64
C LYS A 120 18.48 -1.23 -15.09
N ASN A 121 17.50 -1.87 -15.73
CA ASN A 121 17.13 -1.61 -17.13
C ASN A 121 15.84 -0.79 -17.26
N ALA A 122 15.21 -0.42 -16.15
CA ALA A 122 13.94 0.31 -16.17
C ALA A 122 14.12 1.82 -16.43
N PHE A 123 13.09 2.43 -16.99
CA PHE A 123 12.95 3.87 -17.17
C PHE A 123 12.08 4.43 -16.03
N TYR A 124 12.64 5.31 -15.22
CA TYR A 124 11.93 5.89 -14.08
C TYR A 124 11.42 7.27 -14.40
N VAL A 125 10.12 7.51 -14.27
CA VAL A 125 9.57 8.87 -14.25
C VAL A 125 9.62 9.41 -12.83
N TYR A 126 10.53 10.35 -12.59
CA TYR A 126 10.77 10.99 -11.30
C TYR A 126 10.10 12.38 -11.26
N GLY A 127 9.39 12.68 -10.17
CA GLY A 127 8.77 14.01 -9.97
C GLY A 127 7.50 14.27 -10.77
N SER A 128 6.75 13.23 -11.12
CA SER A 128 5.40 13.39 -11.68
C SER A 128 4.41 13.95 -10.63
N ASN A 129 3.26 14.45 -11.11
CA ASN A 129 2.16 14.89 -10.24
C ASN A 129 1.39 13.74 -9.56
N LYS A 130 1.76 12.47 -9.80
CA LYS A 130 1.22 11.32 -9.09
C LYS A 130 1.81 11.21 -7.67
N PRO A 131 1.09 10.60 -6.72
CA PRO A 131 1.56 10.52 -5.34
C PRO A 131 2.90 9.78 -5.19
N ALA A 132 3.73 10.22 -4.27
CA ALA A 132 4.96 9.53 -3.87
C ALA A 132 4.70 8.51 -2.75
N THR A 133 5.54 7.47 -2.65
CA THR A 133 5.46 6.45 -1.59
C THR A 133 6.73 6.49 -0.74
N MET A 134 6.58 6.84 0.54
CA MET A 134 7.69 6.96 1.50
C MET A 134 8.78 7.95 1.06
N ALA A 135 8.47 8.87 0.16
CA ALA A 135 9.38 9.91 -0.30
C ALA A 135 8.60 11.20 -0.54
N THR A 136 9.29 12.32 -0.61
CA THR A 136 8.73 13.62 -0.99
C THR A 136 8.49 13.75 -2.50
N VAL A 137 9.27 13.05 -3.32
CA VAL A 137 9.18 13.07 -4.79
C VAL A 137 8.71 11.72 -5.32
N SER A 138 7.82 11.74 -6.31
CA SER A 138 7.24 10.51 -6.88
C SER A 138 8.21 9.81 -7.80
N SER A 139 8.09 8.49 -7.90
CA SER A 139 8.87 7.64 -8.80
C SER A 139 8.03 6.46 -9.26
N TYR A 140 7.94 6.29 -10.58
CA TYR A 140 7.26 5.17 -11.23
C TYR A 140 8.15 4.61 -12.32
N ALA A 141 8.27 3.28 -12.38
CA ALA A 141 9.15 2.62 -13.33
C ALA A 141 8.37 2.02 -14.50
N PHE A 142 9.04 1.97 -15.65
CA PHE A 142 8.53 1.41 -16.88
C PHE A 142 9.57 0.53 -17.56
N GLU A 143 9.15 -0.58 -18.14
CA GLU A 143 9.98 -1.46 -18.95
C GLU A 143 10.37 -0.78 -20.28
N ASN A 144 9.40 -0.12 -20.91
CA ASN A 144 9.59 0.54 -22.19
C ASN A 144 9.74 2.05 -22.04
N GLU A 145 10.68 2.63 -22.81
CA GLU A 145 10.90 4.08 -22.82
C GLU A 145 9.66 4.86 -23.30
N ASP A 146 8.91 4.31 -24.26
CA ASP A 146 7.71 4.95 -24.79
C ASP A 146 6.58 5.04 -23.76
N ASP A 147 6.45 4.04 -22.89
CA ASP A 147 5.51 4.06 -21.77
C ASP A 147 5.90 5.13 -20.74
N ALA A 148 7.20 5.27 -20.45
CA ALA A 148 7.71 6.34 -19.60
C ALA A 148 7.48 7.73 -20.22
N LYS A 149 7.69 7.89 -21.53
CA LYS A 149 7.40 9.14 -22.27
C LYS A 149 5.92 9.48 -22.22
N GLU A 150 5.04 8.49 -22.45
CA GLU A 150 3.59 8.66 -22.34
C GLU A 150 3.20 9.13 -20.93
N PHE A 151 3.69 8.44 -19.90
CA PHE A 151 3.41 8.80 -18.51
C PHE A 151 3.93 10.20 -18.16
N LYS A 152 5.16 10.53 -18.55
CA LYS A 152 5.74 11.88 -18.37
C LYS A 152 4.92 12.95 -19.08
N ASN A 153 4.46 12.71 -20.31
CA ASN A 153 3.66 13.70 -21.05
C ASN A 153 2.33 13.98 -20.35
N ASN A 154 1.74 12.96 -19.71
CA ASN A 154 0.46 13.08 -19.02
C ASN A 154 0.58 13.65 -17.60
N PHE A 155 1.69 13.37 -16.90
CA PHE A 155 1.81 13.63 -15.45
C PHE A 155 3.03 14.48 -15.06
N GLY A 156 3.87 14.86 -16.02
CA GLY A 156 5.10 15.59 -15.78
C GLY A 156 6.23 14.71 -15.23
N GLY A 157 7.29 15.37 -14.76
CA GLY A 157 8.51 14.73 -14.27
C GLY A 157 9.60 14.61 -15.34
N GLU A 158 10.66 13.90 -14.98
CA GLU A 158 11.81 13.59 -15.83
C GLU A 158 12.03 12.08 -15.91
N ILE A 159 12.57 11.59 -17.04
CA ILE A 159 12.92 10.18 -17.21
C ILE A 159 14.36 10.00 -16.77
N LEU A 160 14.58 9.11 -15.82
CA LEU A 160 15.88 8.76 -15.25
C LEU A 160 16.18 7.28 -15.46
N SER A 161 17.45 6.96 -15.61
CA SER A 161 17.98 5.61 -15.45
C SER A 161 18.02 5.20 -13.98
N PHE A 162 18.22 3.90 -13.72
CA PHE A 162 18.42 3.38 -12.37
C PHE A 162 19.55 4.10 -11.61
N GLY A 163 20.69 4.36 -12.27
CA GLY A 163 21.82 5.02 -11.65
C GLY A 163 21.55 6.48 -11.27
N GLU A 164 20.74 7.19 -12.08
CA GLU A 164 20.37 8.58 -11.79
C GLU A 164 19.33 8.67 -10.68
N ILE A 165 18.30 7.82 -10.70
CA ILE A 165 17.30 7.83 -9.62
C ILE A 165 17.89 7.34 -8.30
N SER A 166 18.82 6.39 -8.31
CA SER A 166 19.52 5.94 -7.10
C SER A 166 20.20 7.11 -6.39
N LYS A 167 20.90 7.98 -7.14
CA LYS A 167 21.51 9.21 -6.59
C LYS A 167 20.46 10.15 -6.00
N LYS A 168 19.34 10.37 -6.70
CA LYS A 168 18.23 11.21 -6.19
C LYS A 168 17.67 10.68 -4.88
N VAL A 169 17.48 9.36 -4.78
CA VAL A 169 16.98 8.69 -3.57
C VAL A 169 18.00 8.82 -2.44
N GLU A 170 19.28 8.56 -2.70
CA GLU A 170 20.36 8.72 -1.71
C GLU A 170 20.47 10.16 -1.18
N GLU A 171 20.34 11.16 -2.07
CA GLU A 171 20.37 12.59 -1.73
C GLU A 171 19.20 12.97 -0.79
N SER A 172 17.99 12.43 -1.00
CA SER A 172 16.80 12.77 -0.20
C SER A 172 16.54 11.82 0.98
N LEU A 173 17.26 10.69 1.05
CA LEU A 173 16.94 9.57 1.95
C LEU A 173 16.83 10.01 3.42
N ALA A 174 17.82 10.74 3.91
CA ALA A 174 17.88 11.16 5.31
C ALA A 174 16.73 12.10 5.68
N ASP A 175 16.38 13.05 4.80
CA ASP A 175 15.30 14.00 5.02
C ASP A 175 13.94 13.31 4.98
N ASP A 176 13.73 12.43 4.01
CA ASP A 176 12.52 11.61 3.91
C ASP A 176 12.34 10.73 5.17
N ILE A 177 13.41 10.08 5.64
CA ILE A 177 13.41 9.28 6.87
C ILE A 177 13.01 10.13 8.08
N ALA A 178 13.56 11.35 8.22
CA ALA A 178 13.23 12.23 9.34
C ALA A 178 11.75 12.65 9.35
N LEU A 179 11.19 12.96 8.17
CA LEU A 179 9.77 13.29 8.02
C LEU A 179 8.86 12.10 8.34
N ILE A 180 9.24 10.91 7.87
CA ILE A 180 8.53 9.66 8.14
C ILE A 180 8.58 9.31 9.61
N ASP A 181 9.75 9.39 10.26
CA ASP A 181 9.92 9.10 11.67
C ASP A 181 9.04 9.99 12.53
N LYS A 182 8.96 11.29 12.22
CA LYS A 182 8.05 12.22 12.92
C LYS A 182 6.60 11.73 12.87
N ARG A 183 6.11 11.29 11.71
CA ARG A 183 4.73 10.78 11.54
C ARG A 183 4.53 9.46 12.29
N GLN A 184 5.48 8.54 12.16
CA GLN A 184 5.41 7.24 12.81
C GLN A 184 5.54 7.35 14.34
N LYS A 185 6.30 8.31 14.87
CA LYS A 185 6.38 8.60 16.31
C LYS A 185 5.02 9.02 16.86
N MET A 186 4.28 9.85 16.14
CA MET A 186 2.91 10.22 16.53
C MET A 186 1.97 9.01 16.51
N ALA A 187 2.10 8.13 15.51
CA ALA A 187 1.34 6.88 15.47
C ALA A 187 1.73 5.92 16.61
N ALA A 188 3.01 5.89 17.00
CA ALA A 188 3.53 5.06 18.08
C ALA A 188 2.98 5.45 19.45
N LEU A 189 2.67 6.73 19.70
CA LEU A 189 2.01 7.16 20.94
C LEU A 189 0.67 6.43 21.12
N LYS A 190 -0.13 6.34 20.05
CA LYS A 190 -1.38 5.58 20.10
C LYS A 190 -1.12 4.07 20.17
N GLY A 191 -0.06 3.59 19.53
CA GLY A 191 0.38 2.20 19.62
C GLY A 191 0.75 1.78 21.03
N GLU A 192 1.39 2.66 21.81
CA GLU A 192 1.73 2.40 23.22
C GLU A 192 0.49 2.24 24.09
N GLU A 193 -0.53 3.08 23.88
CA GLU A 193 -1.81 2.97 24.59
C GLU A 193 -2.49 1.62 24.30
N ILE A 194 -2.55 1.23 23.03
CA ILE A 194 -3.11 -0.06 22.61
C ILE A 194 -2.30 -1.21 23.22
N TYR A 195 -0.97 -1.10 23.18
CA TYR A 195 -0.07 -2.13 23.69
C TYR A 195 -0.30 -2.40 25.17
N LYS A 196 -0.31 -1.33 25.99
CA LYS A 196 -0.53 -1.44 27.44
C LYS A 196 -1.93 -1.96 27.79
N ALA A 197 -2.93 -1.69 26.96
CA ALA A 197 -4.30 -2.08 27.21
C ALA A 197 -4.60 -3.54 26.86
N SER A 198 -3.93 -4.10 25.84
CA SER A 198 -4.39 -5.34 25.19
C SER A 198 -3.31 -6.37 24.88
N CYS A 199 -2.02 -6.00 24.88
CA CYS A 199 -0.95 -6.91 24.49
C CYS A 199 -0.36 -7.66 25.69
N ALA A 200 -0.11 -8.96 25.48
CA ALA A 200 0.83 -9.70 26.30
C ALA A 200 2.23 -9.07 26.21
N ASP A 201 3.08 -9.32 27.22
CA ASP A 201 4.43 -8.80 27.24
C ASP A 201 5.29 -9.43 26.13
N ILE A 202 5.70 -8.60 25.17
CA ILE A 202 6.59 -8.99 24.08
C ILE A 202 8.01 -8.70 24.53
N LYS A 203 8.95 -9.66 24.44
CA LYS A 203 10.38 -9.40 24.71
C LYS A 203 11.19 -9.09 23.46
N GLU A 204 10.69 -9.53 22.32
CA GLU A 204 11.30 -9.33 21.00
C GLU A 204 11.52 -7.83 20.70
N LYS A 205 12.62 -7.55 20.00
CA LYS A 205 13.01 -6.22 19.54
C LYS A 205 12.99 -6.20 18.02
N PHE A 206 12.51 -5.11 17.45
CA PHE A 206 12.30 -5.01 16.00
C PHE A 206 13.03 -3.79 15.46
N ASN A 207 13.91 -4.01 14.47
CA ASN A 207 14.62 -2.92 13.80
C ASN A 207 13.68 -2.13 12.87
N THR A 208 12.58 -2.74 12.42
CA THR A 208 11.63 -2.14 11.47
C THR A 208 10.18 -2.33 11.93
N SER A 209 9.29 -1.43 11.52
CA SER A 209 7.86 -1.60 11.80
C SER A 209 7.24 -2.69 10.94
N GLY A 210 7.80 -2.98 9.76
CA GLY A 210 7.37 -4.15 8.97
C GLY A 210 7.59 -5.46 9.71
N ARG A 211 8.78 -5.68 10.30
CA ARG A 211 9.08 -6.88 11.11
C ARG A 211 8.20 -6.96 12.36
N ALA A 212 8.02 -5.85 13.07
CA ALA A 212 7.10 -5.79 14.21
C ALA A 212 5.66 -6.15 13.82
N LYS A 213 5.19 -5.65 12.67
CA LYS A 213 3.83 -5.93 12.18
C LYS A 213 3.65 -7.40 11.78
N ALA A 214 4.64 -8.00 11.12
CA ALA A 214 4.63 -9.43 10.81
C ALA A 214 4.52 -10.28 12.08
N TYR A 215 5.27 -9.92 13.14
CA TYR A 215 5.18 -10.58 14.44
C TYR A 215 3.78 -10.46 15.06
N LEU A 216 3.17 -9.27 15.02
CA LEU A 216 1.82 -9.04 15.56
C LEU A 216 0.76 -9.87 14.83
N ILE A 217 0.86 -9.98 13.50
CA ILE A 217 -0.06 -10.78 12.69
C ILE A 217 0.07 -12.27 13.02
N LYS A 218 1.30 -12.76 13.11
CA LYS A 218 1.59 -14.17 13.38
C LYS A 218 1.15 -14.60 14.78
N ASN A 219 1.58 -13.87 15.79
CA ASN A 219 1.51 -14.31 17.18
C ASN A 219 0.26 -13.79 17.91
N LYS A 220 -0.44 -12.81 17.33
CA LYS A 220 -1.62 -12.16 17.90
C LYS A 220 -1.51 -11.85 19.41
N PRO A 221 -0.38 -11.31 19.91
CA PRO A 221 -0.19 -11.09 21.35
C PRO A 221 -1.16 -10.04 21.91
N CYS A 222 -1.80 -9.26 21.05
CA CYS A 222 -2.75 -8.20 21.36
C CYS A 222 -4.20 -8.54 21.00
N GLY A 223 -4.47 -9.81 20.65
CA GLY A 223 -5.72 -10.20 20.01
C GLY A 223 -5.82 -9.70 18.57
N ASP A 224 -7.06 -9.56 18.08
CA ASP A 224 -7.32 -9.08 16.72
C ASP A 224 -7.27 -7.54 16.69
N LEU A 225 -6.28 -7.02 15.96
CA LEU A 225 -6.11 -5.58 15.71
C LEU A 225 -6.53 -5.25 14.29
N ASN A 226 -7.20 -4.12 14.09
CA ASN A 226 -7.49 -3.64 12.74
C ASN A 226 -6.19 -3.14 12.04
N PRO A 227 -6.18 -2.93 10.71
CA PRO A 227 -4.97 -2.54 9.98
C PRO A 227 -4.27 -1.27 10.50
N LYS A 228 -5.04 -0.31 11.02
CA LYS A 228 -4.50 0.93 11.58
C LYS A 228 -3.84 0.67 12.93
N GLU A 229 -4.51 -0.06 13.81
CA GLU A 229 -3.99 -0.44 15.13
C GLU A 229 -2.73 -1.30 15.00
N LEU A 230 -2.72 -2.28 14.09
CA LEU A 230 -1.54 -3.07 13.76
C LEU A 230 -0.34 -2.19 13.43
N SER A 231 -0.56 -1.16 12.61
CA SER A 231 0.51 -0.26 12.20
C SER A 231 0.98 0.64 13.35
N GLN A 232 0.05 1.13 14.18
CA GLN A 232 0.36 1.92 15.38
C GLN A 232 1.18 1.12 16.40
N VAL A 233 0.75 -0.09 16.75
CA VAL A 233 1.47 -0.96 17.69
C VAL A 233 2.83 -1.36 17.11
N ALA A 234 2.92 -1.65 15.80
CA ALA A 234 4.19 -1.94 15.15
C ALA A 234 5.19 -0.77 15.22
N HIS A 235 4.72 0.47 15.05
CA HIS A 235 5.55 1.66 15.20
C HIS A 235 6.01 1.88 16.66
N TYR A 236 5.18 1.52 17.64
CA TYR A 236 5.58 1.52 19.05
C TYR A 236 6.66 0.46 19.31
N LEU A 237 6.44 -0.78 18.86
CA LEU A 237 7.38 -1.89 19.07
C LEU A 237 8.75 -1.66 18.42
N LYS A 238 8.81 -0.99 17.25
CA LYS A 238 10.07 -0.54 16.63
C LYS A 238 10.89 0.39 17.55
N ARG A 239 10.23 1.15 18.43
CA ARG A 239 10.84 2.26 19.21
C ARG A 239 11.13 1.92 20.67
N ARG A 240 10.69 0.78 21.16
CA ARG A 240 10.81 0.36 22.55
C ARG A 240 12.12 -0.37 22.83
#